data_AF-A0A3D3F8V4-F1
#
_entry.id   AF-A0A3D3F8V4-F1
#
_cell.length_a   1.000
_cell.length_b   1.000
_cell.length_c   1.000
_cell.angle_alpha   90.00
_cell.angle_beta   90.00
_cell.angle_gamma   90.00
#
_symmetry.space_group_name_H-M   'P 1'
#
loop_
_entity.id
_entity.type
_entity.pdbx_description
1 polymer ?
#
loop_
_entity_poly.entity_id
_entity_poly.type
_entity_poly.pdbx_seq_one_letter_code
_entity_poly.pdbx_strand_id
1 'polypeptide(L)' 'QMSAINDLNAGAVYDILPSLSIHLKANNLLFQKYDRWHGYAAQGLNVLGGFTFTF' A
#
# COMPACT_ATOMS: atom_id res chain seq x y z
N GLN A 1 -21.66 -12.70 -11.48
CA GLN A 1 -20.31 -13.25 -11.25
C GLN A 1 -19.60 -12.31 -10.28
N MET A 2 -19.11 -12.80 -9.13
CA MET A 2 -18.36 -11.97 -8.19
C MET A 2 -16.96 -11.75 -8.77
N SER A 3 -16.64 -10.51 -9.19
CA SER A 3 -15.28 -10.14 -9.58
C SER A 3 -14.34 -10.49 -8.46
N ALA A 4 -13.35 -11.34 -8.75
CA ALA A 4 -12.34 -11.76 -7.79
C ALA A 4 -11.79 -10.53 -7.07
N ILE A 5 -11.86 -10.54 -5.74
CA ILE A 5 -11.33 -9.47 -4.93
C ILE A 5 -9.80 -9.62 -4.82
N ASN A 6 -9.07 -9.24 -5.86
CA ASN A 6 -7.62 -9.18 -5.93
C ASN A 6 -7.13 -7.81 -5.46
N ASP A 7 -6.82 -7.67 -4.17
CA ASP A 7 -6.06 -6.54 -3.64
C ASP A 7 -4.56 -6.88 -3.65
N LEU A 8 -3.85 -6.37 -4.67
CA LEU A 8 -2.39 -6.46 -4.71
C LEU A 8 -1.81 -5.27 -3.95
N ASN A 9 -1.06 -5.56 -2.90
CA ASN A 9 -0.20 -4.61 -2.21
C ASN A 9 1.26 -5.00 -2.45
N ALA A 10 2.12 -4.00 -2.58
CA ALA A 10 3.56 -4.20 -2.65
C ALA A 10 4.25 -3.22 -1.69
N GLY A 11 5.26 -3.70 -0.99
CA GLY A 11 6.10 -2.88 -0.14
C GLY A 11 7.57 -3.18 -0.43
N ALA A 12 8.39 -2.13 -0.39
CA ALA A 12 9.83 -2.20 -0.44
C ALA A 12 10.39 -1.48 0.79
N VAL A 13 11.34 -2.12 1.46
CA VAL A 13 12.12 -1.50 2.53
C VAL A 13 13.57 -1.62 2.15
N TYR A 14 14.31 -0.53 2.30
CA TYR A 14 15.71 -0.44 1.96
C TYR A 14 16.49 0.23 3.09
N ASP A 15 17.43 -0.53 3.67
CA ASP A 15 18.33 -0.02 4.69
C ASP A 15 19.51 0.68 4.00
N ILE A 16 19.57 2.00 4.14
CA ILE A 16 20.67 2.80 3.59
C ILE A 16 21.87 2.75 4.55
N LEU A 17 21.60 2.95 5.84
CA LEU A 17 22.57 2.82 6.91
C LEU A 17 21.98 1.94 8.03
N PRO A 18 22.81 1.38 8.93
CA PRO A 18 22.33 0.71 10.14
C PRO A 18 21.36 1.56 10.98
N SER A 19 21.47 2.89 10.86
CA SER A 19 20.65 3.90 11.53
C SER A 19 19.58 4.52 10.62
N LEU A 20 19.53 4.21 9.32
CA LEU A 20 18.60 4.83 8.37
C LEU A 20 17.96 3.79 7.44
N SER A 21 16.66 3.61 7.59
CA SER A 21 15.84 2.73 6.75
C SER A 21 14.80 3.54 5.99
N ILE A 22 14.61 3.26 4.70
CA ILE A 22 13.54 3.85 3.89
C ILE A 22 12.50 2.78 3.60
N HIS A 23 11.22 3.17 3.67
CA HIS A 23 10.08 2.29 3.49
C HIS A 23 9.16 2.92 2.46
N LEU A 24 8.77 2.13 1.46
CA LEU A 24 7.81 2.54 0.45
C LEU A 24 6.78 1.43 0.29
N LYS A 25 5.51 1.79 0.45
CA LYS A 25 4.40 0.86 0.40
C LYS A 25 3.34 1.37 -0.57
N ALA A 26 3.02 0.57 -1.56
CA ALA A 26 1.94 0.81 -2.50
C ALA A 26 0.82 -0.21 -2.24
N ASN A 27 -0.36 0.29 -1.91
CA ASN A 27 -1.56 -0.51 -1.68
C ASN A 27 -2.54 -0.31 -2.83
N ASN A 28 -3.29 -1.37 -3.15
CA ASN A 28 -4.32 -1.37 -4.20
C ASN A 28 -3.76 -1.07 -5.60
N LEU A 29 -2.67 -1.76 -5.97
CA LEU A 29 -2.00 -1.66 -7.28
C LEU A 29 -2.88 -2.12 -8.45
N LEU A 30 -3.87 -2.97 -8.16
CA LEU A 30 -4.82 -3.47 -9.15
C LEU A 30 -5.96 -2.50 -9.43
N PHE A 31 -5.97 -1.30 -8.82
CA PHE A 31 -7.01 -0.27 -8.98
C PHE A 31 -8.43 -0.81 -8.81
N GLN A 32 -8.57 -1.85 -8.00
CA GLN A 32 -9.85 -2.51 -7.86
C GLN A 32 -10.72 -1.68 -6.94
N LYS A 33 -11.79 -1.15 -7.53
CA LYS A 33 -12.88 -0.52 -6.80
C LYS A 33 -13.77 -1.62 -6.24
N TYR A 34 -13.40 -2.11 -5.05
CA TYR A 34 -14.30 -2.97 -4.30
C TYR A 34 -15.28 -2.13 -3.52
N ASP A 35 -16.56 -2.21 -3.91
CA ASP A 35 -17.66 -1.80 -3.04
C ASP A 35 -17.71 -2.79 -1.87
N ARG A 36 -16.94 -2.53 -0.81
CA ARG A 36 -16.97 -3.35 0.41
C ARG A 36 -18.30 -3.21 1.13
N TRP A 37 -18.97 -2.05 1.06
CA TRP A 37 -20.28 -1.83 1.67
C TRP A 37 -20.91 -0.52 1.15
N HIS A 38 -22.19 -0.58 0.77
CA HIS A 38 -23.10 0.53 0.43
C HIS A 38 -22.60 1.95 0.79
N GLY A 39 -21.91 2.63 -0.15
CA GLY A 39 -21.76 4.09 -0.13
C GLY A 39 -20.37 4.65 0.21
N TYR A 40 -19.39 3.82 0.59
CA TYR A 40 -18.01 4.28 0.75
C TYR A 40 -17.13 3.74 -0.36
N ALA A 41 -16.79 4.60 -1.33
CA ALA A 41 -15.83 4.28 -2.37
C ALA A 41 -14.51 3.85 -1.71
N ALA A 42 -14.16 2.55 -1.83
CA ALA A 42 -12.90 2.06 -1.31
C ALA A 42 -11.75 2.86 -1.90
N GLN A 43 -10.82 3.24 -1.01
CA GLN A 43 -9.65 4.03 -1.36
C GLN A 43 -8.92 3.34 -2.51
N GLY A 44 -8.73 4.07 -3.61
CA GLY A 44 -8.06 3.58 -4.82
C GLY A 44 -6.59 3.28 -4.57
N LEU A 45 -5.72 3.57 -5.54
CA LEU A 45 -4.28 3.44 -5.33
C LEU A 45 -3.82 4.35 -4.17
N ASN A 46 -3.23 3.76 -3.14
CA ASN A 46 -2.69 4.48 -1.98
C ASN A 46 -1.20 4.15 -1.83
N VAL A 47 -0.37 5.18 -1.92
CA VAL A 47 1.09 5.06 -1.76
C VAL A 47 1.49 5.77 -0.48
N LEU A 48 2.26 5.07 0.35
CA LEU A 48 2.81 5.56 1.60
C LEU A 48 4.33 5.40 1.55
N GLY A 49 5.04 6.50 1.72
CA GLY A 49 6.49 6.52 1.81
C GLY A 49 6.94 7.14 3.13
N GLY A 50 8.00 6.61 3.71
CA GLY A 50 8.59 7.13 4.94
C GLY A 50 10.05 6.71 5.08
N PHE A 51 10.74 7.35 6.02
CA PHE A 51 12.07 6.94 6.44
C PHE A 51 12.08 6.85 7.97
N THR A 52 12.89 5.94 8.48
CA THR A 52 13.10 5.74 9.93
C THR A 52 14.55 6.00 10.22
N PHE A 53 14.79 6.84 11.22
CA PHE A 53 16.10 7.11 11.75
C PHE A 53 16.19 6.57 13.17
N THR A 54 17.21 5.76 13.43
CA THR A 54 17.48 5.14 14.74
C THR A 54 18.81 5.65 15.26
N PHE A 55 18.83 6.21 16.48
CA PHE A 55 20.00 6.80 17.14
C PHE A 55 20.45 5.99 18.34
#